data_AF-A0A015Y5M7-F1
#
_entry.id   AF-A0A015Y5M7-F1
#
_cell.length_a   1.000
_cell.length_b   1.000
_cell.length_c   1.000
_cell.angle_alpha   90.00
_cell.angle_beta   90.00
_cell.angle_gamma   90.00
#
_symmetry.space_group_name_H-M   'P 1'
#
loop_
_entity.id
_entity.type
_entity.pdbx_description
1 polymer ?
#
loop_
_entity_poly.entity_id
_entity_poly.type
_entity_poly.pdbx_seq_one_letter_code
_entity_poly.pdbx_strand_id
1 'polypeptide(L)'
;MGSINIKSEREYLREIYTKINNGKYAIPVFQRDYVWKKEQVLDLFDSISKGYPIGTIILWKPTDDFVKKSKDILTDEKKDTPAPEYYVLDGRQRLTTFYGCVLDNSNKKDYFKLG
;
A
#
# COMPACT_ATOMS: atom_id res chain seq x y z
N MET A 1 23.14 -7.74 16.91
CA MET A 1 22.79 -8.19 15.54
C MET A 1 21.29 -8.37 15.48
N GLY A 2 20.57 -7.49 14.78
CA GLY A 2 19.10 -7.55 14.75
C GLY A 2 18.63 -8.82 14.03
N SER A 3 17.86 -9.66 14.72
CA SER A 3 17.23 -10.82 14.12
C SER A 3 16.04 -10.37 13.26
N ILE A 4 16.09 -10.61 11.95
CA ILE A 4 14.94 -10.40 11.06
C ILE A 4 13.98 -11.58 11.27
N ASN A 5 12.81 -11.32 11.83
CA ASN A 5 11.74 -12.31 11.91
C ASN A 5 10.82 -12.17 10.70
N ILE A 6 10.72 -13.21 9.88
CA ILE A 6 9.83 -13.24 8.70
C ILE A 6 8.60 -14.07 9.07
N LYS A 7 7.44 -13.42 9.11
CA LYS A 7 6.13 -14.08 9.28
C LYS A 7 5.37 -14.00 7.96
N SER A 8 5.01 -15.15 7.40
CA SER A 8 4.17 -15.21 6.20
C SER A 8 2.72 -15.47 6.61
N GLU A 9 1.83 -14.53 6.29
CA GLU A 9 0.41 -14.63 6.59
C GLU A 9 -0.39 -14.43 5.29
N ARG A 10 -1.53 -15.12 5.19
CA ARG A 10 -2.53 -14.87 4.15
C ARG A 10 -3.60 -13.97 4.73
N GLU A 11 -3.78 -12.81 4.12
CA GLU A 11 -4.81 -11.85 4.50
C GLU A 11 -5.68 -11.51 3.29
N TYR A 12 -6.96 -11.26 3.54
CA TYR A 12 -7.86 -10.74 2.52
C TYR A 12 -7.58 -9.26 2.25
N LEU A 13 -7.71 -8.83 0.98
CA LEU A 13 -7.54 -7.42 0.60
C LEU A 13 -8.48 -6.49 1.37
N ARG A 14 -9.64 -6.96 1.84
CA ARG A 14 -10.53 -6.16 2.71
C ARG A 14 -9.89 -5.84 4.07
N GLU A 15 -9.21 -6.81 4.68
CA GLU A 15 -8.55 -6.62 5.98
C GLU A 15 -7.36 -5.67 5.86
N ILE A 16 -6.58 -5.82 4.78
CA ILE A 16 -5.49 -4.91 4.45
C ILE A 16 -6.04 -3.48 4.29
N TYR A 17 -7.15 -3.30 3.58
CA TYR A 17 -7.77 -1.99 3.42
C TYR A 17 -8.17 -1.36 4.76
N THR A 18 -8.81 -2.13 5.65
CA THR A 18 -9.18 -1.65 7.00
C THR A 18 -7.96 -1.15 7.77
N LYS A 19 -6.81 -1.84 7.67
CA LYS A 19 -5.56 -1.43 8.33
C LYS A 19 -4.98 -0.15 7.71
N ILE A 20 -5.08 0.02 6.39
CA ILE A 20 -4.68 1.26 5.71
C ILE A 20 -5.58 2.43 6.15
N ASN A 21 -6.90 2.23 6.11
CA ASN A 21 -7.88 3.26 6.44
C ASN A 21 -7.75 3.72 7.90
N ASN A 22 -7.46 2.81 8.82
CA ASN A 22 -7.23 3.11 10.24
C ASN A 22 -5.82 3.66 10.52
N GLY A 23 -4.99 3.90 9.49
CA GLY A 23 -3.63 4.42 9.65
C GLY A 23 -2.63 3.43 10.24
N LYS A 24 -2.99 2.16 10.41
CA LYS A 24 -2.07 1.12 10.90
C LYS A 24 -1.00 0.78 9.88
N TYR A 25 -1.36 0.81 8.60
CA TYR A 25 -0.44 0.60 7.48
C TYR A 25 -0.21 1.93 6.76
N ALA A 26 1.05 2.27 6.53
CA ALA A 26 1.44 3.44 5.75
C ALA A 26 2.73 3.16 4.97
N ILE A 27 3.21 4.14 4.20
CA ILE A 27 4.49 4.04 3.49
C ILE A 27 5.52 5.00 4.09
N PRO A 28 6.83 4.67 4.05
CA PRO A 28 7.86 5.61 4.45
C PRO A 28 7.90 6.84 3.55
N VAL A 29 8.24 8.01 4.10
CA VAL A 29 8.28 9.28 3.32
C VAL A 29 9.26 9.28 2.14
N PHE A 30 10.30 8.45 2.19
CA PHE A 30 11.28 8.32 1.11
C PHE A 30 10.81 7.39 -0.02
N GLN A 31 9.68 6.69 0.15
CA GLN A 31 9.15 5.84 -0.91
C GLN A 31 8.67 6.70 -2.08
N ARG A 32 9.01 6.24 -3.29
CA ARG A 32 8.65 6.94 -4.53
C ARG A 32 7.14 7.01 -4.68
N ASP A 33 6.66 8.09 -5.29
CA ASP A 33 5.25 8.30 -5.58
C ASP A 33 4.72 7.29 -6.60
N TYR A 34 3.39 7.20 -6.73
CA TYR A 34 2.74 6.32 -7.69
C TYR A 34 3.14 6.66 -9.14
N VAL A 35 3.51 5.65 -9.94
CA VAL A 35 3.97 5.85 -11.33
C VAL A 35 3.53 4.74 -12.29
N TRP A 36 2.62 3.87 -11.87
CA TRP A 36 2.12 2.83 -12.77
C TRP A 36 1.21 3.45 -13.83
N LYS A 37 1.45 3.10 -15.09
CA LYS A 37 0.64 3.55 -16.22
C LYS A 37 -0.60 2.67 -16.38
N LYS A 38 -1.54 3.12 -17.21
CA LYS A 38 -2.81 2.43 -17.49
C LYS A 38 -2.61 0.96 -17.90
N GLU A 39 -1.58 0.66 -18.67
CA GLU A 39 -1.30 -0.71 -19.12
C GLU A 39 -1.01 -1.63 -17.93
N GLN A 40 -0.20 -1.17 -16.97
CA GLN A 40 0.14 -1.94 -15.77
C GLN A 40 -1.06 -2.11 -14.84
N VAL A 41 -1.99 -1.15 -14.84
CA VAL A 41 -3.26 -1.27 -14.13
C VAL A 41 -4.10 -2.41 -14.74
N LEU A 42 -4.21 -2.44 -16.07
CA LEU A 42 -4.94 -3.49 -16.78
C LEU A 42 -4.31 -4.86 -16.58
N ASP A 43 -2.98 -4.96 -16.65
CA ASP A 43 -2.24 -6.22 -16.44
C ASP A 43 -2.48 -6.82 -15.04
N LEU A 44 -2.58 -5.96 -14.02
CA LEU A 44 -2.91 -6.40 -12.67
C LEU A 44 -4.31 -7.01 -12.60
N PHE A 45 -5.31 -6.33 -13.15
CA PHE A 45 -6.69 -6.82 -13.14
C PHE A 45 -6.88 -8.05 -14.03
N ASP A 46 -6.19 -8.13 -15.16
CA ASP A 46 -6.16 -9.32 -16.02
C ASP A 46 -5.61 -10.52 -15.23
N SER A 47 -4.50 -10.34 -14.53
CA SER A 47 -3.91 -11.38 -13.66
C SER A 47 -4.87 -11.83 -12.55
N ILE A 48 -5.54 -10.88 -11.88
CA ILE A 48 -6.54 -11.18 -10.84
C ILE A 48 -7.70 -11.99 -11.43
N SER A 49 -8.23 -11.57 -12.58
CA SER A 49 -9.37 -12.23 -13.23
C SER A 49 -9.06 -13.67 -13.64
N LYS A 50 -7.81 -13.94 -14.04
CA LYS A 50 -7.31 -15.26 -14.42
C LYS A 50 -6.85 -16.11 -13.23
N GLY A 51 -6.87 -15.57 -12.01
CA GLY A 51 -6.41 -16.26 -10.81
C GLY A 51 -4.89 -16.43 -10.74
N TYR A 52 -4.12 -15.63 -11.48
CA TYR A 52 -2.67 -15.65 -11.43
C TYR A 52 -2.12 -14.99 -10.16
N PRO A 53 -0.99 -15.49 -9.61
CA PRO A 53 -0.39 -14.90 -8.42
C PRO A 53 0.09 -13.47 -8.73
N ILE A 54 -0.42 -12.50 -7.99
CA ILE A 54 -0.03 -11.08 -8.13
C ILE A 54 1.14 -10.68 -7.22
N GLY A 55 1.87 -11.66 -6.69
CA GLY A 55 3.02 -11.50 -5.78
C GLY A 55 2.64 -11.32 -4.30
N THR A 56 3.60 -10.85 -3.50
CA THR A 56 3.48 -10.68 -2.04
C THR A 56 3.62 -9.21 -1.66
N ILE A 57 3.11 -8.81 -0.49
CA ILE A 57 3.34 -7.48 0.10
C ILE A 57 4.36 -7.65 1.22
N ILE A 58 5.37 -6.79 1.26
CA ILE A 58 6.39 -6.81 2.31
C ILE A 58 6.07 -5.72 3.32
N LEU A 59 5.92 -6.11 4.59
CA LEU A 59 5.64 -5.21 5.69
C LEU A 59 6.83 -5.15 6.64
N TRP A 60 7.11 -3.96 7.16
CA TRP A 60 8.10 -3.74 8.21
C TRP A 60 7.44 -3.16 9.45
N LYS A 61 7.55 -3.87 10.57
CA LYS A 61 7.17 -3.37 11.89
C LYS A 61 8.37 -2.66 12.52
N PRO A 62 8.33 -1.33 12.72
CA PRO A 62 9.40 -0.63 13.39
C PRO A 62 9.47 -1.05 14.86
N THR A 63 10.68 -1.28 15.39
CA THR A 63 10.91 -1.58 16.81
C THR A 63 11.11 -0.34 17.67
N ASP A 64 11.40 0.80 17.03
CA ASP A 64 11.69 2.09 17.66
C ASP A 64 10.93 3.22 16.96
N ASP A 65 10.86 4.39 17.59
CA ASP A 65 10.27 5.64 17.11
C ASP A 65 10.95 6.24 15.84
N PHE A 66 11.83 5.47 15.18
CA PHE A 66 12.80 5.93 14.18
C PHE A 66 12.17 6.54 12.92
N VAL A 67 10.88 6.28 12.67
CA VAL A 67 10.15 6.87 11.55
C VAL A 67 8.80 7.39 12.06
N LYS A 68 8.74 8.68 12.40
CA LYS A 68 7.46 9.34 12.74
C LYS A 68 6.72 9.84 11.52
N LYS A 69 7.40 9.96 10.37
CA LYS A 69 6.84 10.51 9.15
C LYS A 69 6.45 9.40 8.19
N SER A 70 5.20 9.42 7.75
CA SER A 70 4.68 8.49 6.75
C SER A 70 3.92 9.24 5.67
N LYS A 71 3.68 8.56 4.54
CA LYS A 71 2.67 8.98 3.57
C LYS A 71 1.52 7.98 3.56
N ASP A 72 0.36 8.44 3.10
CA ASP A 72 -0.75 7.57 2.74
C ASP A 72 -0.37 6.64 1.59
N ILE A 73 -0.84 5.39 1.63
CA ILE A 73 -0.57 4.39 0.60
C ILE A 73 -1.28 4.73 -0.73
N LEU A 74 -2.47 5.33 -0.65
CA LEU A 74 -3.32 5.60 -1.81
C LEU A 74 -3.04 6.98 -2.41
N THR A 75 -2.86 8.01 -1.58
CA THR A 75 -2.78 9.41 -2.06
C THR A 75 -1.36 9.97 -2.13
N ASP A 76 -0.36 9.28 -1.56
CA ASP A 76 1.00 9.79 -1.31
C ASP A 76 1.03 11.06 -0.41
N GLU A 77 -0.10 11.46 0.19
CA GLU A 77 -0.19 12.61 1.09
C GLU A 77 0.60 12.33 2.38
N LYS A 78 1.39 13.30 2.83
CA LYS A 78 2.10 13.19 4.12
C LYS A 78 1.08 13.15 5.25
N LYS A 79 1.25 12.21 6.18
CA LYS A 79 0.48 12.13 7.42
C LYS A 79 1.35 12.56 8.60
N ASP A 80 0.87 13.56 9.35
CA ASP A 80 1.42 13.97 10.65
C ASP A 80 0.69 13.22 11.78
N THR A 81 0.53 11.91 11.61
CA THR A 81 -0.11 11.01 12.58
C THR A 81 0.94 10.27 13.40
N PRO A 82 0.56 9.62 14.52
CA PRO A 82 1.45 8.67 15.20
C PRO A 82 2.03 7.65 14.21
N ALA A 83 3.21 7.12 14.54
CA ALA A 83 3.88 6.13 13.70
C ALA A 83 2.93 4.94 13.41
N PRO A 84 2.84 4.48 12.15
CA PRO A 84 2.03 3.33 11.79
C PRO A 84 2.59 2.06 12.45
N GLU A 85 1.73 1.06 12.64
CA GLU A 85 2.17 -0.24 13.15
C GLU A 85 3.06 -0.96 12.13
N TYR A 86 2.78 -0.80 10.84
CA TYR A 86 3.58 -1.38 9.76
C TYR A 86 3.79 -0.41 8.60
N TYR A 87 4.99 -0.45 8.04
CA TYR A 87 5.35 0.17 6.77
C TYR A 87 5.25 -0.82 5.62
N VAL A 88 4.59 -0.43 4.53
CA VAL A 88 4.58 -1.18 3.27
C VAL A 88 5.88 -0.89 2.53
N LEU A 89 6.82 -1.84 2.52
CA LEU A 89 8.09 -1.70 1.81
C LEU A 89 7.96 -2.06 0.33
N ASP A 90 7.18 -3.09 0.02
CA ASP A 90 6.89 -3.52 -1.35
C ASP A 90 5.40 -3.81 -1.56
N GLY A 91 4.95 -3.75 -2.82
CA GLY A 91 3.57 -4.01 -3.19
C GLY A 91 2.66 -2.79 -3.14
N ARG A 92 3.20 -1.62 -2.78
CA ARG A 92 2.46 -0.35 -2.73
C ARG A 92 1.69 -0.06 -4.02
N GLN A 93 2.36 -0.10 -5.18
CA GLN A 93 1.70 0.20 -6.47
C GLN A 93 0.50 -0.71 -6.72
N ARG A 94 0.64 -2.02 -6.43
CA ARG A 94 -0.45 -3.01 -6.56
C ARG A 94 -1.62 -2.67 -5.66
N LEU A 95 -1.35 -2.30 -4.40
CA LEU A 95 -2.38 -1.88 -3.45
C LEU A 95 -3.09 -0.60 -3.91
N THR A 96 -2.33 0.43 -4.28
CA THR A 96 -2.88 1.70 -4.79
C THR A 96 -3.74 1.47 -6.03
N THR A 97 -3.25 0.67 -6.99
CA THR A 97 -3.99 0.29 -8.20
C THR A 97 -5.31 -0.40 -7.86
N PHE A 98 -5.25 -1.46 -7.06
CA PHE A 98 -6.43 -2.24 -6.72
C PHE A 98 -7.49 -1.40 -6.01
N TYR A 99 -7.10 -0.70 -4.95
CA TYR A 99 -8.04 0.09 -4.16
C TYR A 99 -8.53 1.35 -4.87
N GLY A 100 -7.67 2.01 -5.65
CA GLY A 100 -8.08 3.19 -6.43
C GLY A 100 -9.15 2.87 -7.48
N CYS A 101 -9.22 1.62 -7.96
CA CYS A 101 -10.21 1.16 -8.93
C CYS A 101 -11.47 0.57 -8.27
N VAL A 102 -11.34 -0.10 -7.12
CA VAL A 102 -12.45 -0.84 -6.49
C VAL A 102 -13.24 0.02 -5.50
N LEU A 103 -12.60 1.02 -4.88
CA LEU A 103 -13.28 1.90 -3.93
C LEU A 103 -14.13 2.94 -4.65
N ASP A 104 -15.30 3.25 -4.07
CA ASP A 104 -16.20 4.26 -4.59
C ASP A 104 -15.60 5.66 -4.41
N ASN A 105 -15.30 6.32 -5.53
CA ASN A 105 -14.65 7.63 -5.58
C ASN A 105 -15.63 8.79 -5.55
N SER A 106 -16.61 8.74 -4.63
CA SER A 106 -17.54 9.84 -4.35
C SER A 106 -16.83 11.19 -4.14
N ASN A 107 -15.57 11.18 -3.66
CA ASN A 107 -14.75 12.37 -3.45
C ASN A 107 -13.74 12.69 -4.57
N LYS A 108 -13.78 12.03 -5.75
CA LYS A 108 -12.91 12.30 -6.92
C LYS A 108 -11.42 12.48 -6.59
N LYS A 109 -10.88 11.79 -5.57
CA LYS A 109 -9.43 11.80 -5.36
C LYS A 109 -8.79 11.05 -6.52
N ASP A 110 -7.93 11.74 -7.27
CA ASP A 110 -7.13 11.10 -8.31
C ASP A 110 -5.96 10.37 -7.64
N TYR A 111 -6.16 9.07 -7.41
CA TYR A 111 -5.14 8.19 -6.82
C TYR A 111 -4.03 7.82 -7.81
N PHE A 112 -4.28 7.99 -9.11
CA PHE A 112 -3.37 7.48 -10.13
C PHE A 112 -2.50 8.58 -10.73
N LYS A 113 -2.89 9.85 -10.58
CA LYS A 113 -2.22 11.01 -11.20
C LYS A 113 -1.96 10.72 -12.69
N LEU A 114 -2.91 10.05 -13.34
CA LEU A 114 -2.86 9.72 -14.75
C LEU A 114 -3.21 11.02 -15.47
N GLY A 115 -2.20 11.64 -16.08
CA GLY A 115 -2.33 12.94 -16.73
C GLY A 115 -3.45 13.04 -17.75
#